data_AF-A0A7X0LTE8-F1
#
_entry.id   AF-A0A7X0LTE8-F1
#
_cell.length_a   1.000
_cell.length_b   1.000
_cell.length_c   1.000
_cell.angle_alpha   90.00
_cell.angle_beta   90.00
_cell.angle_gamma   90.00
#
_symmetry.space_group_name_H-M   'P 1'
#
loop_
_entity.id
_entity.type
_entity.pdbx_description
1 polymer ?
#
loop_
_entity_poly.entity_id
_entity_poly.type
_entity_poly.pdbx_seq_one_letter_code
_entity_poly.pdbx_strand_id
1 'polypeptide(L)'
;MLRSNIDAAHIDAYSDDAWSPEVLDSYERALSLGREEVVSGARSRRSDPGMGIDLDVRDDGHFKVLLDLAPYTIQAEGWCEGRQVFSASDSGTSLWFEVTREQEAALLSRLGQLGIPSGVLTVLAPGR
;
A
#
# COMPACT_ATOMS: atom_id res chain seq x y z
N MET A 1 1.52 -15.12 -4.12
CA MET A 1 1.86 -13.68 -4.21
C MET A 1 1.14 -12.96 -3.08
N LEU A 2 1.69 -11.86 -2.54
CA LEU A 2 0.99 -11.08 -1.50
C LEU A 2 -0.32 -10.48 -2.03
N ARG A 3 -0.29 -9.99 -3.28
CA ARG A 3 -1.42 -9.39 -4.00
C ARG A 3 -2.71 -10.23 -3.99
N SER A 4 -2.60 -11.56 -4.11
CA SER A 4 -3.78 -12.44 -4.12
C SER A 4 -4.47 -12.55 -2.76
N ASN A 5 -3.80 -12.11 -1.69
CA ASN A 5 -4.30 -12.15 -0.33
C ASN A 5 -4.85 -10.79 0.12
N ILE A 6 -5.02 -9.83 -0.80
CA ILE A 6 -5.60 -8.51 -0.52
C ILE A 6 -6.93 -8.42 -1.26
N ASP A 7 -8.03 -8.14 -0.55
CA ASP A 7 -9.36 -7.94 -1.13
C ASP A 7 -9.77 -6.46 -1.23
N ALA A 8 -9.20 -5.61 -0.38
CA ALA A 8 -9.32 -4.17 -0.42
C ALA A 8 -7.98 -3.49 -0.11
N ALA A 9 -7.68 -2.39 -0.78
CA ALA A 9 -6.54 -1.54 -0.45
C ALA A 9 -6.97 -0.08 -0.44
N HIS A 10 -6.35 0.69 0.46
CA HIS A 10 -6.62 2.11 0.64
C HIS A 10 -5.31 2.87 0.66
N ILE A 11 -5.33 4.07 0.10
CA ILE A 11 -4.17 4.97 0.15
C ILE A 11 -4.59 6.42 0.38
N ASP A 12 -3.74 7.13 1.10
CA ASP A 12 -3.76 8.59 1.16
C ASP A 12 -2.80 9.15 0.12
N ALA A 13 -3.26 10.10 -0.69
CA ALA A 13 -2.43 10.94 -1.55
C ALA A 13 -1.79 12.10 -0.75
N TYR A 14 -1.32 11.81 0.46
CA TYR A 14 -0.59 12.73 1.34
C TYR A 14 0.78 12.14 1.70
N SER A 15 1.79 12.99 1.76
CA SER A 15 3.16 12.65 2.10
C SER A 15 3.71 13.76 2.99
N ASP A 16 4.57 13.43 3.95
CA ASP A 16 5.29 14.42 4.75
C ASP A 16 6.29 15.22 3.89
N ASP A 17 6.81 14.61 2.83
CA ASP A 17 7.73 15.20 1.86
C ASP A 17 7.04 15.52 0.53
N ALA A 18 7.70 16.36 -0.29
CA ALA A 18 7.27 16.59 -1.66
C ALA A 18 7.35 15.30 -2.50
N TRP A 19 6.32 15.05 -3.31
CA TRP A 19 6.31 13.92 -4.24
C TRP A 19 7.49 13.99 -5.22
N SER A 20 8.22 12.88 -5.34
CA SER A 20 9.28 12.74 -6.34
C SER A 20 8.69 12.83 -7.75
N PRO A 21 9.38 13.43 -8.74
CA PRO A 21 8.96 13.43 -10.14
C PRO A 21 8.63 12.04 -10.70
N GLU A 22 9.30 11.01 -10.19
CA GLU A 22 9.14 9.62 -10.62
C GLU A 22 7.77 9.02 -10.29
N VAL A 23 7.06 9.59 -9.30
CA VAL A 23 5.77 9.08 -8.82
C VAL A 23 4.60 10.04 -9.07
N LEU A 24 4.85 11.18 -9.71
CA LEU A 24 3.82 12.19 -9.98
C LEU A 24 2.65 11.64 -10.79
N ASP A 25 2.92 10.82 -11.81
CA ASP A 25 1.85 10.19 -12.61
C ASP A 25 0.92 9.33 -11.76
N SER A 26 1.49 8.57 -10.81
CA SER A 26 0.72 7.73 -9.89
C SER A 26 -0.02 8.54 -8.84
N TYR A 27 0.56 9.64 -8.38
CA TYR A 27 -0.11 10.61 -7.50
C TYR A 27 -1.33 11.26 -8.19
N GLU A 28 -1.16 11.74 -9.42
CA GLU A 28 -2.25 12.31 -10.21
C GLU A 28 -3.34 11.27 -10.51
N ARG A 29 -2.93 10.03 -10.77
CA ARG A 29 -3.88 8.92 -10.95
C ARG A 29 -4.65 8.64 -9.65
N ALA A 30 -4.01 8.61 -8.49
CA ALA A 30 -4.69 8.42 -7.21
C ALA A 30 -5.77 9.49 -7.00
N LEU A 31 -5.44 10.77 -7.18
CA LEU A 31 -6.42 11.85 -7.07
C LEU A 31 -7.57 11.74 -8.08
N SER A 32 -7.28 11.22 -9.27
CA SER A 32 -8.31 10.96 -10.29
C SER A 32 -9.25 9.84 -9.85
N LEU A 33 -8.72 8.77 -9.26
CA LEU A 33 -9.52 7.67 -8.70
C LEU A 33 -10.44 8.16 -7.58
N GLY A 34 -9.92 8.94 -6.63
CA GLY A 34 -10.75 9.53 -5.57
C GLY A 34 -11.87 10.42 -6.11
N ARG A 35 -11.65 11.10 -7.24
CA ARG A 35 -12.70 11.86 -7.95
C ARG A 35 -13.69 10.96 -8.68
N GLU A 36 -13.24 9.87 -9.31
CA GLU A 36 -14.08 8.88 -9.97
C GLU A 36 -15.05 8.22 -8.99
N GLU A 37 -14.61 7.91 -7.76
CA GLU A 37 -15.47 7.40 -6.66
C GLU A 37 -16.60 8.36 -6.30
N VAL A 38 -16.33 9.67 -6.32
CA VAL A 38 -17.34 10.70 -6.08
C VAL A 38 -18.35 10.76 -7.22
N VAL A 39 -17.89 10.59 -8.46
CA VAL A 39 -18.76 10.56 -9.65
C VAL A 39 -19.64 9.31 -9.67
N SER A 40 -19.08 8.15 -9.30
CA SER A 40 -19.82 6.88 -9.24
C SER A 40 -20.77 6.80 -8.04
N GLY A 41 -20.61 7.68 -7.05
CA GLY A 41 -21.40 7.70 -5.82
C GLY A 41 -20.91 6.72 -4.75
N ALA A 42 -19.79 6.03 -4.98
CA ALA A 42 -19.09 5.25 -3.97
C ALA A 42 -18.58 6.13 -2.82
N ARG A 43 -18.34 7.41 -3.08
CA ARG A 43 -17.81 8.38 -2.14
C ARG A 43 -18.63 9.68 -2.10
N SER A 44 -18.70 10.31 -0.93
CA SER A 44 -19.35 11.61 -0.75
C SER A 44 -18.58 12.72 -1.46
N ARG A 45 -19.31 13.65 -2.09
CA ARG A 45 -18.74 14.89 -2.68
C ARG A 45 -18.04 15.80 -1.66
N ARG A 46 -18.31 15.63 -0.37
CA ARG A 46 -17.68 16.40 0.71
C ARG A 46 -16.43 15.72 1.26
N SER A 47 -16.17 14.47 0.86
CA SER A 47 -14.95 13.77 1.26
C SER A 47 -13.74 14.44 0.64
N ASP A 48 -12.63 14.43 1.37
CA ASP A 48 -11.36 14.90 0.83
C ASP A 48 -10.95 13.99 -0.34
N PRO A 49 -10.64 14.53 -1.55
CA PRO A 49 -10.26 13.72 -2.69
C PRO A 49 -8.90 13.01 -2.55
N GLY A 50 -8.06 13.42 -1.59
CA GLY A 50 -6.74 12.86 -1.34
C GLY A 50 -6.68 11.83 -0.23
N MET A 51 -7.74 11.63 0.56
CA MET A 51 -7.70 10.75 1.73
C MET A 51 -8.39 9.41 1.43
N GLY A 52 -7.94 8.28 1.96
CA GLY A 52 -8.63 6.97 1.92
C GLY A 52 -9.21 6.63 0.55
N ILE A 53 -8.38 6.66 -0.48
CA ILE A 53 -8.75 6.35 -1.87
C ILE A 53 -8.74 4.82 -2.02
N ASP A 54 -9.82 4.25 -2.55
CA ASP A 54 -9.96 2.81 -2.72
C ASP A 54 -9.21 2.35 -3.97
N LEU A 55 -8.41 1.30 -3.82
CA LEU A 55 -7.66 0.67 -4.89
C LEU A 55 -8.12 -0.77 -5.08
N ASP A 56 -8.61 -1.10 -6.28
CA ASP A 56 -8.79 -2.48 -6.68
C ASP A 56 -7.43 -3.09 -7.02
N VAL A 57 -6.86 -3.84 -6.07
CA VAL A 57 -5.57 -4.51 -6.28
C VAL A 57 -5.61 -5.53 -7.42
N ARG A 58 -6.76 -5.94 -7.95
CA ARG A 58 -6.86 -6.83 -9.12
C ARG A 58 -6.63 -6.10 -10.44
N ASP A 59 -6.81 -4.78 -10.46
CA ASP A 59 -6.43 -3.92 -11.57
C ASP A 59 -4.94 -3.58 -11.49
N ASP A 60 -4.21 -3.80 -12.58
CA ASP A 60 -2.76 -3.58 -12.61
C ASP A 60 -2.38 -2.10 -12.48
N GLY A 61 -3.23 -1.19 -12.94
CA GLY A 61 -3.04 0.26 -12.82
C GLY A 61 -3.23 0.74 -11.40
N HIS A 62 -4.30 0.32 -10.72
CA HIS A 62 -4.52 0.61 -9.30
C HIS A 62 -3.42 0.00 -8.43
N PHE A 63 -3.02 -1.25 -8.72
CA PHE A 63 -1.94 -1.90 -7.98
C PHE A 63 -0.59 -1.19 -8.20
N LYS A 64 -0.32 -0.65 -9.40
CA LYS A 64 0.85 0.20 -9.63
C LYS A 64 0.81 1.47 -8.79
N VAL A 65 -0.33 2.15 -8.70
CA VAL A 65 -0.50 3.35 -7.84
C VAL A 65 -0.16 3.02 -6.39
N LEU A 66 -0.65 1.89 -5.87
CA LEU A 66 -0.32 1.44 -4.51
C LEU A 66 1.20 1.26 -4.34
N LEU A 67 1.85 0.53 -5.26
CA LEU A 67 3.28 0.25 -5.16
C LEU A 67 4.16 1.50 -5.28
N ASP A 68 3.81 2.42 -6.16
CA ASP A 68 4.59 3.64 -6.39
C ASP A 68 4.47 4.61 -5.22
N LEU A 69 3.29 4.73 -4.60
CA LEU A 69 3.02 5.74 -3.58
C LEU A 69 3.20 5.26 -2.14
N ALA A 70 3.04 3.94 -1.87
CA ALA A 70 3.20 3.36 -0.53
C ALA A 70 4.51 3.76 0.18
N PRO A 71 5.67 3.91 -0.50
CA PRO A 71 6.90 4.33 0.16
C PRO A 71 6.95 5.79 0.61
N TYR A 72 5.99 6.62 0.20
CA TYR A 72 6.02 8.08 0.42
C TYR A 72 4.81 8.57 1.21
N THR A 73 3.70 7.85 1.11
CA THR A 73 2.45 8.25 1.76
C THR A 73 2.49 8.11 3.28
N ILE A 74 1.73 8.96 3.95
CA ILE A 74 1.45 8.86 5.38
C ILE A 74 0.53 7.68 5.71
N GLN A 75 -0.19 7.13 4.73
CA GLN A 75 -1.09 5.98 4.92
C GLN A 75 -1.29 5.17 3.63
N ALA A 76 -0.88 3.90 3.67
CA ALA A 76 -1.31 2.88 2.72
C ALA A 76 -1.60 1.57 3.46
N GLU A 77 -2.75 0.96 3.17
CA GLU A 77 -3.20 -0.24 3.85
C GLU A 77 -3.79 -1.26 2.88
N GLY A 78 -3.65 -2.54 3.23
CA GLY A 78 -4.21 -3.66 2.49
C GLY A 78 -4.91 -4.59 3.47
N TRP A 79 -6.10 -5.03 3.09
CA TRP A 79 -7.02 -5.79 3.92
C TRP A 79 -7.38 -7.11 3.27
N CYS A 80 -7.73 -8.08 4.11
CA CYS A 80 -8.19 -9.41 3.73
C CYS A 80 -9.20 -9.89 4.77
N GLU A 81 -10.43 -10.17 4.35
CA GLU A 81 -11.51 -10.64 5.23
C GLU A 81 -11.70 -9.75 6.47
N GLY A 82 -11.56 -8.42 6.30
CA GLY A 82 -11.71 -7.44 7.38
C GLY A 82 -10.50 -7.31 8.31
N ARG A 83 -9.37 -7.94 7.99
CA ARG A 83 -8.11 -7.83 8.74
C ARG A 83 -7.03 -7.15 7.90
N GLN A 84 -6.29 -6.22 8.50
CA GLN A 84 -5.14 -5.59 7.85
C GLN A 84 -4.02 -6.62 7.68
N VAL A 85 -3.50 -6.75 6.45
CA VAL A 85 -2.41 -7.66 6.06
C VAL A 85 -1.22 -6.92 5.44
N PHE A 86 -1.34 -5.61 5.23
CA PHE A 86 -0.29 -4.72 4.74
C PHE A 86 -0.51 -3.32 5.33
N SER A 87 0.57 -2.68 5.77
CA SER A 87 0.56 -1.27 6.19
C SER A 87 1.90 -0.62 5.88
N ALA A 88 1.84 0.54 5.23
CA ALA A 88 2.94 1.47 5.02
C ALA A 88 2.42 2.88 5.36
N SER A 89 2.38 3.20 6.66
CA SER A 89 1.67 4.39 7.19
C SER A 89 2.59 5.30 7.99
N ASP A 90 3.76 5.62 7.43
CA ASP A 90 4.76 6.46 8.11
C ASP A 90 5.74 7.18 7.16
N SER A 91 5.31 7.47 5.93
CA SER A 91 6.16 8.14 4.92
C SER A 91 7.49 7.41 4.67
N GLY A 92 7.45 6.08 4.65
CA GLY A 92 8.52 5.24 4.12
C GLY A 92 9.56 4.77 5.13
N THR A 93 9.35 4.96 6.43
CA THR A 93 10.28 4.47 7.45
C THR A 93 10.00 3.05 7.92
N SER A 94 8.79 2.55 7.73
CA SER A 94 8.40 1.20 8.10
C SER A 94 7.39 0.62 7.14
N LEU A 95 7.45 -0.70 7.03
CA LEU A 95 6.55 -1.50 6.24
C LEU A 95 6.24 -2.74 7.06
N TRP A 96 4.96 -3.03 7.20
CA TRP A 96 4.50 -4.27 7.78
C TRP A 96 3.63 -5.03 6.76
N PHE A 97 3.78 -6.34 6.72
CA PHE A 97 2.95 -7.24 5.94
C PHE A 97 2.80 -8.57 6.66
N GLU A 98 1.65 -9.19 6.45
CA GLU A 98 1.41 -10.56 6.85
C GLU A 98 1.72 -11.51 5.70
N VAL A 99 2.53 -12.53 6.00
CA VAL A 99 3.00 -13.52 5.02
C VAL A 99 2.85 -14.93 5.56
N THR A 100 2.65 -15.89 4.66
CA THR A 100 2.80 -17.31 5.01
C THR A 100 4.27 -17.67 5.22
N ARG A 101 4.55 -18.82 5.83
CA ARG A 101 5.93 -19.31 6.02
C ARG A 101 6.68 -19.48 4.70
N GLU A 102 5.98 -19.93 3.66
CA GLU A 102 6.56 -20.10 2.33
C GLU A 102 6.92 -18.75 1.70
N GLN A 103 6.07 -17.73 1.91
CA GLN A 103 6.30 -16.37 1.44
C GLN A 103 7.43 -15.70 2.21
N GLU A 104 7.51 -15.90 3.52
CA GLU A 104 8.62 -15.45 4.37
C GLU A 104 9.95 -16.07 3.89
N ALA A 105 10.00 -17.38 3.68
CA ALA A 105 11.21 -18.05 3.18
C ALA A 105 11.64 -17.52 1.80
N ALA A 106 10.68 -17.30 0.89
CA ALA A 106 10.95 -16.73 -0.42
C ALA A 106 11.45 -15.27 -0.32
N LEU A 107 10.88 -14.47 0.58
CA LEU A 107 11.30 -13.09 0.83
C LEU A 107 12.74 -13.07 1.37
N LEU A 108 13.03 -13.84 2.42
CA LEU A 108 14.36 -13.92 3.02
C LEU A 108 15.42 -14.37 2.01
N SER A 109 15.08 -15.34 1.15
CA SER A 109 15.97 -15.78 0.08
C SER A 109 16.28 -14.64 -0.90
N ARG A 110 15.26 -13.87 -1.32
CA ARG A 110 15.42 -12.74 -2.24
C ARG A 110 16.19 -11.58 -1.62
N LEU A 111 15.95 -11.27 -0.35
CA LEU A 111 16.72 -10.27 0.39
C LEU A 111 18.20 -10.66 0.47
N GLY A 112 18.50 -11.93 0.74
CA GLY A 112 19.87 -12.44 0.72
C GLY A 112 20.56 -12.28 -0.64
N GLN A 113 19.84 -12.51 -1.75
CA GLN A 113 20.36 -12.27 -3.11
C GLN A 113 20.66 -10.79 -3.39
N LEU A 114 19.92 -9.88 -2.75
CA LEU A 114 20.13 -8.43 -2.81
C LEU A 114 21.19 -7.93 -1.81
N GLY A 115 21.80 -8.82 -1.03
CA GLY A 115 22.77 -8.45 0.01
C GLY A 115 22.15 -7.80 1.24
N ILE A 116 20.83 -7.88 1.40
CA ILE A 116 20.11 -7.30 2.53
C ILE A 116 20.09 -8.34 3.67
N PRO A 117 20.67 -8.03 4.85
CA PRO A 117 20.73 -8.98 5.96
C PRO A 117 19.34 -9.20 6.57
N SER A 118 19.02 -10.43 6.96
CA SER A 118 17.71 -10.79 7.54
C SER A 118 17.39 -10.09 8.86
N GLY A 119 18.41 -9.57 9.56
CA GLY A 119 18.25 -8.83 10.82
C GLY A 119 17.54 -7.47 10.67
N VAL A 120 17.24 -7.01 9.45
CA VAL A 120 16.42 -5.81 9.22
C VAL A 120 14.92 -6.08 9.42
N LEU A 121 14.50 -7.34 9.44
CA LEU A 121 13.10 -7.72 9.63
C LEU A 121 12.84 -8.05 11.11
N THR A 122 11.75 -7.54 11.65
CA THR A 122 11.24 -7.91 12.97
C THR A 122 9.95 -8.69 12.82
N VAL A 123 9.92 -9.92 13.34
CA VAL A 123 8.68 -10.71 13.42
C VAL A 123 7.86 -10.18 14.60
N LEU A 124 6.68 -9.63 14.31
CA LEU A 124 5.73 -9.29 15.35
C LEU A 124 5.08 -10.57 15.87
N ALA A 125 5.09 -10.77 17.20
CA ALA A 125 4.32 -11.85 17.80
C ALA A 125 2.83 -11.65 17.48
N PRO A 126 2.05 -12.72 17.21
CA PRO A 126 0.62 -12.58 17.01
C PRO A 126 0.00 -11.84 18.19
N GLY A 127 -0.67 -10.72 17.90
CA GLY A 127 -1.39 -9.93 18.89
C GLY A 127 -2.41 -10.80 19.61
N ARG A 128 -2.47 -10.68 20.94
CA ARG A 128 -3.44 -11.38 21.78
C ARG A 128 -4.86 -10.91 21.53
#